data_AF-A0A3M9N3W6-F1
#
_entry.id   AF-A0A3M9N3W6-F1
#
_cell.length_a   1.000
_cell.length_b   1.000
_cell.length_c   1.000
_cell.angle_alpha   90.00
_cell.angle_beta   90.00
_cell.angle_gamma   90.00
#
_symmetry.space_group_name_H-M   'P 1'
#
loop_
_entity.id
_entity.type
_entity.pdbx_description
1 polymer ?
#
loop_
_entity_poly.entity_id
_entity_poly.type
_entity_poly.pdbx_seq_one_letter_code
_entity_poly.pdbx_strand_id
1 'polypeptide(L)'
;MNAVQSDLQQLRIKLILFKSKVRSAVYGGSPDHEFLSANGPVSQWFRTVGTSQYQNMPELGTMQRLYKELQTAATHLIGLYKADKIEEAHEGLRDIEKLSEQLTRVISSLEQRLR
;
A
#
# COMPACT_ATOMS: atom_id res chain seq x y z
N MET A 1 8.45 -6.70 -22.68
CA MET A 1 8.20 -6.76 -21.22
C MET A 1 7.51 -8.07 -20.92
N ASN A 2 8.01 -8.86 -19.96
CA ASN A 2 7.36 -10.11 -19.58
C ASN A 2 6.14 -9.81 -18.68
N ALA A 3 5.09 -10.63 -18.73
CA ALA A 3 3.80 -10.36 -18.05
C ALA A 3 3.98 -10.10 -16.54
N VAL A 4 4.83 -10.90 -15.88
CA VAL A 4 5.22 -10.76 -14.47
C VAL A 4 5.77 -9.37 -14.14
N GLN A 5 6.64 -8.82 -14.99
CA GLN A 5 7.20 -7.49 -14.77
C GLN A 5 6.12 -6.42 -14.90
N SER A 6 5.17 -6.58 -15.83
CA SER A 6 4.06 -5.62 -15.98
C SER A 6 3.18 -5.60 -14.72
N ASP A 7 2.84 -6.75 -14.17
CA ASP A 7 1.95 -6.85 -13.01
C ASP A 7 2.55 -6.28 -11.72
N LEU A 8 3.83 -6.56 -11.45
CA LEU A 8 4.53 -5.98 -10.29
C LEU A 8 4.74 -4.47 -10.44
N GLN A 9 4.91 -3.96 -11.66
CA GLN A 9 4.95 -2.51 -11.91
C GLN A 9 3.58 -1.87 -11.68
N GLN A 10 2.49 -2.50 -12.10
CA GLN A 10 1.14 -2.01 -11.80
C GLN A 10 0.88 -1.95 -10.29
N LEU A 11 1.32 -2.95 -9.53
CA LEU A 11 1.24 -2.92 -8.06
C LEU A 11 1.99 -1.71 -7.47
N ARG A 12 3.22 -1.45 -7.91
CA ARG A 12 4.02 -0.28 -7.46
C ARG A 12 3.31 1.03 -7.74
N ILE A 13 2.72 1.19 -8.92
CA ILE A 13 1.95 2.39 -9.28
C ILE A 13 0.76 2.55 -8.31
N LYS A 14 0.01 1.48 -8.03
CA LYS A 14 -1.12 1.53 -7.09
C LYS A 14 -0.66 1.92 -5.67
N LEU A 15 0.52 1.48 -5.23
CA LEU A 15 1.09 1.88 -3.93
C LEU A 15 1.54 3.34 -3.88
N ILE A 16 2.10 3.87 -4.97
CA ILE A 16 2.42 5.30 -5.09
C ILE A 16 1.14 6.13 -4.98
N LEU A 17 0.09 5.73 -5.70
CA LEU A 17 -1.22 6.38 -5.63
C LEU A 17 -1.84 6.27 -4.23
N PHE A 18 -1.71 5.13 -3.56
CA PHE A 18 -2.14 4.94 -2.18
C PHE A 18 -1.49 5.98 -1.25
N LYS A 19 -0.16 6.08 -1.28
CA LYS A 19 0.59 7.07 -0.49
C LYS A 19 0.14 8.50 -0.77
N SER A 20 0.00 8.85 -2.05
CA SER A 20 -0.44 10.19 -2.47
C SER A 20 -1.82 10.54 -1.92
N LYS A 21 -2.78 9.59 -1.96
CA LYS A 21 -4.13 9.77 -1.44
C LYS A 21 -4.16 9.89 0.08
N VAL A 22 -3.39 9.09 0.81
CA VAL A 22 -3.24 9.22 2.27
C VAL A 22 -2.68 10.60 2.63
N ARG A 23 -1.61 11.01 1.96
CA ARG A 23 -0.99 12.33 2.16
C ARG A 23 -2.01 13.45 1.90
N SER A 24 -2.69 13.42 0.76
CA SER A 24 -3.71 14.41 0.42
C SER A 24 -4.79 14.50 1.51
N ALA A 25 -5.28 13.36 2.01
CA ALA A 25 -6.29 13.34 3.07
C ALA A 25 -5.83 13.98 4.38
N VAL A 26 -4.58 13.77 4.80
CA VAL A 26 -4.03 14.38 6.03
C VAL A 26 -3.50 15.81 5.84
N TYR A 27 -3.62 16.38 4.63
CA TYR A 27 -3.37 17.79 4.35
C TYR A 27 -4.67 18.55 3.97
N GLY A 28 -5.85 17.97 4.25
CA GLY A 28 -7.14 18.63 4.05
C GLY A 28 -7.83 18.31 2.72
N GLY A 29 -7.26 17.41 1.92
CA GLY A 29 -7.94 16.84 0.76
C GLY A 29 -9.07 15.91 1.17
N SER A 30 -10.04 15.71 0.27
CA SER A 30 -11.10 14.73 0.48
C SER A 30 -10.52 13.30 0.38
N PRO A 31 -10.64 12.46 1.42
CA PRO A 31 -10.14 11.10 1.38
C PRO A 31 -10.90 10.26 0.35
N ASP A 32 -10.16 9.61 -0.55
CA ASP A 32 -10.70 8.61 -1.47
C ASP A 32 -10.93 7.30 -0.73
N HIS A 33 -12.11 7.20 -0.11
CA HIS A 33 -12.50 6.06 0.73
C HIS A 33 -12.53 4.74 -0.04
N GLU A 34 -12.92 4.74 -1.32
CA GLU A 34 -12.96 3.52 -2.13
C GLU A 34 -11.55 2.98 -2.36
N PHE A 35 -10.62 3.87 -2.76
CA PHE A 35 -9.25 3.49 -3.03
C PHE A 35 -8.51 3.00 -1.78
N LEU A 36 -8.75 3.64 -0.63
CA LEU A 36 -8.08 3.32 0.63
C LEU A 36 -8.72 2.16 1.40
N SER A 37 -9.93 1.73 1.01
CA SER A 37 -10.67 0.67 1.67
C SER A 37 -9.95 -0.69 1.65
N ALA A 38 -10.38 -1.60 2.52
CA ALA A 38 -9.98 -3.02 2.48
C ALA A 38 -10.31 -3.71 1.14
N ASN A 39 -11.15 -3.09 0.30
CA ASN A 39 -11.50 -3.56 -1.03
C ASN A 39 -10.89 -2.73 -2.17
N GLY A 40 -9.99 -1.80 -1.85
CA GLY A 40 -9.36 -0.94 -2.83
C GLY A 40 -8.46 -1.68 -3.83
N PRO A 41 -7.93 -0.96 -4.83
CA PRO A 41 -7.22 -1.55 -5.95
C PRO A 41 -6.00 -2.41 -5.58
N VAL A 42 -5.32 -2.09 -4.48
CA VAL A 42 -4.17 -2.87 -4.00
C VAL A 42 -4.63 -4.19 -3.36
N SER A 43 -5.67 -4.17 -2.52
CA SER A 43 -6.30 -5.40 -1.99
C SER A 43 -6.82 -6.29 -3.11
N GLN A 44 -7.44 -5.69 -4.13
CA GLN A 44 -7.92 -6.41 -5.29
C GLN A 44 -6.78 -7.08 -6.06
N TRP A 45 -5.63 -6.40 -6.22
CA TRP A 45 -4.44 -6.99 -6.83
C TRP A 45 -4.00 -8.24 -6.06
N PHE A 46 -3.94 -8.18 -4.72
CA PHE A 46 -3.57 -9.35 -3.91
C PHE A 46 -4.52 -10.53 -4.11
N ARG A 47 -5.84 -10.29 -4.16
CA ARG A 47 -6.85 -11.34 -4.34
C ARG A 47 -6.91 -11.93 -5.75
N THR A 48 -6.47 -11.17 -6.75
CA THR A 48 -6.53 -11.58 -8.16
C THR A 48 -5.17 -12.08 -8.61
N VAL A 49 -4.29 -11.16 -9.00
CA VAL A 49 -2.94 -11.44 -9.51
C VAL A 49 -2.06 -12.08 -8.43
N GLY A 50 -2.08 -11.53 -7.22
CA GLY A 50 -1.29 -12.01 -6.09
C GLY A 50 -1.49 -13.49 -5.81
N THR A 51 -2.72 -13.88 -5.53
CA THR A 51 -3.09 -15.28 -5.27
C THR A 51 -2.90 -16.16 -6.50
N SER A 52 -3.31 -15.71 -7.69
CA SER A 52 -3.23 -16.57 -8.89
C SER A 52 -1.81 -16.87 -9.32
N GLN A 53 -0.87 -15.93 -9.21
CA GLN A 53 0.48 -16.06 -9.75
C GLN A 53 1.55 -16.32 -8.67
N TYR A 54 1.33 -15.85 -7.44
CA TYR A 54 2.38 -15.80 -6.41
C TYR A 54 1.98 -16.49 -5.09
N GLN A 55 0.90 -17.28 -5.05
CA GLN A 55 0.43 -17.94 -3.81
C GLN A 55 1.50 -18.76 -3.07
N ASN A 56 2.42 -19.38 -3.80
CA ASN A 56 3.46 -20.22 -3.22
C ASN A 56 4.74 -19.43 -2.85
N MET A 57 4.74 -18.11 -3.04
CA MET A 57 5.89 -17.26 -2.75
C MET A 57 5.79 -16.70 -1.33
N PRO A 58 6.80 -16.90 -0.47
CA PRO A 58 6.78 -16.35 0.90
C PRO A 58 6.72 -14.81 0.94
N GLU A 59 7.16 -14.14 -0.13
CA GLU A 59 7.03 -12.69 -0.29
C GLU A 59 5.56 -12.26 -0.31
N LEU A 60 4.65 -13.07 -0.86
CA LEU A 60 3.23 -12.71 -0.95
C LEU A 60 2.61 -12.51 0.44
N GLY A 61 2.84 -13.45 1.36
CA GLY A 61 2.35 -13.33 2.74
C GLY A 61 2.96 -12.12 3.46
N THR A 62 4.25 -11.85 3.23
CA THR A 62 4.92 -10.67 3.79
C THR A 62 4.34 -9.38 3.23
N MET A 63 4.09 -9.30 1.92
CA MET A 63 3.47 -8.15 1.27
C MET A 63 2.05 -7.90 1.79
N GLN A 64 1.24 -8.94 1.94
CA GLN A 64 -0.13 -8.82 2.47
C GLN A 64 -0.14 -8.30 3.90
N ARG A 65 0.76 -8.80 4.76
CA ARG A 65 0.91 -8.31 6.13
C ARG A 65 1.29 -6.83 6.17
N LEU A 66 2.35 -6.46 5.46
CA LEU A 66 2.82 -5.06 5.38
C LEU A 66 1.74 -4.13 4.81
N TYR A 67 0.99 -4.56 3.80
CA TYR A 67 -0.08 -3.76 3.25
C TYR A 67 -1.25 -3.58 4.24
N LYS A 68 -1.60 -4.61 5.02
CA LYS A 68 -2.60 -4.49 6.09
C LYS A 68 -2.16 -3.51 7.18
N GLU A 69 -0.90 -3.56 7.58
CA GLU A 69 -0.30 -2.58 8.51
C GLU A 69 -0.38 -1.16 7.92
N LEU A 70 -0.05 -1.00 6.64
CA LEU A 70 -0.13 0.28 5.92
C LEU A 70 -1.57 0.84 5.86
N GLN A 71 -2.57 0.00 5.60
CA GLN A 71 -3.99 0.42 5.61
C GLN A 71 -4.45 0.84 7.00
N THR A 72 -3.98 0.14 8.04
CA THR A 72 -4.32 0.43 9.43
C THR A 72 -3.75 1.79 9.83
N ALA A 73 -2.46 2.02 9.52
CA ALA A 73 -1.82 3.32 9.71
C ALA A 73 -2.55 4.43 8.94
N ALA A 74 -2.86 4.22 7.66
CA ALA A 74 -3.57 5.21 6.85
C ALA A 74 -4.93 5.61 7.45
N THR A 75 -5.73 4.62 7.86
CA THR A 75 -7.02 4.85 8.50
C THR A 75 -6.87 5.62 9.80
N HIS A 76 -5.86 5.27 10.60
CA HIS A 76 -5.55 5.96 11.86
C HIS A 76 -5.20 7.43 11.63
N LEU A 77 -4.28 7.74 10.70
CA LEU A 77 -3.87 9.12 10.42
C LEU A 77 -5.00 9.99 9.89
N ILE A 78 -5.84 9.44 9.02
CA ILE A 78 -7.04 10.14 8.52
C ILE A 78 -8.01 10.40 9.68
N GLY A 79 -8.14 9.46 10.62
CA GLY A 79 -8.92 9.63 11.84
C GLY A 79 -8.37 10.73 12.74
N LEU A 80 -7.05 10.77 12.97
CA LEU A 80 -6.39 11.84 13.72
C LEU A 80 -6.63 13.20 13.09
N TYR A 81 -6.44 13.32 11.77
CA TYR A 81 -6.68 14.56 11.04
C TYR A 81 -8.13 15.04 11.18
N LYS A 82 -9.10 14.13 11.04
CA LYS A 82 -10.53 14.44 11.25
C LYS A 82 -10.90 14.83 12.68
N ALA A 83 -10.05 14.49 13.65
CA ALA A 83 -10.21 14.83 15.05
C ALA A 83 -9.37 16.07 15.46
N ASP A 84 -8.95 16.89 14.49
CA ASP A 84 -8.11 18.09 14.67
C ASP A 84 -6.73 17.82 15.30
N LYS A 85 -6.28 16.55 15.31
CA LYS A 85 -4.95 16.13 15.75
C LYS A 85 -3.95 16.16 14.59
N ILE A 86 -3.73 17.36 14.07
CA ILE A 86 -3.01 17.58 12.80
C ILE A 86 -1.53 17.20 12.93
N GLU A 87 -0.90 17.59 14.03
CA GLU A 87 0.52 17.33 14.26
C GLU A 87 0.77 15.82 14.36
N GLU A 88 -0.02 15.09 15.13
CA GLU A 88 0.09 13.63 15.23
C GLU A 88 -0.18 12.93 13.89
N ALA A 89 -1.15 13.43 13.11
CA ALA A 89 -1.42 12.90 11.77
C ALA A 89 -0.23 13.11 10.82
N HIS A 90 0.43 14.27 10.88
CA HIS A 90 1.60 14.60 10.06
C HIS A 90 2.84 13.82 10.50
N GLU A 91 3.08 13.71 11.80
CA GLU A 91 4.19 12.92 12.33
C GLU A 91 4.08 11.45 11.92
N GLY A 92 2.88 10.89 11.99
CA GLY A 92 2.61 9.51 11.60
C GLY A 92 2.77 9.21 10.11
N LEU A 93 2.88 10.22 9.23
CA LEU A 93 3.25 10.00 7.82
C LEU A 93 4.62 9.33 7.68
N ARG A 94 5.50 9.44 8.68
CA ARG A 94 6.78 8.70 8.71
C ARG A 94 6.57 7.18 8.69
N ASP A 95 5.54 6.69 9.37
CA ASP A 95 5.20 5.26 9.38
C ASP A 95 4.66 4.79 8.04
N ILE A 96 3.86 5.63 7.36
CA ILE A 96 3.38 5.36 5.99
C ILE A 96 4.56 5.20 5.03
N GLU A 97 5.56 6.07 5.11
CA GLU A 97 6.73 6.00 4.24
C GLU A 97 7.56 4.74 4.56
N LYS A 98 7.84 4.48 5.84
CA LYS A 98 8.58 3.29 6.28
C LYS A 98 7.93 1.97 5.82
N LEU A 99 6.62 1.82 6.02
CA LEU A 99 5.86 0.62 5.60
C LEU A 99 5.86 0.48 4.07
N SER A 100 5.70 1.58 3.34
CA SER A 100 5.70 1.58 1.88
C SER A 100 7.06 1.24 1.29
N GLU A 101 8.15 1.72 1.89
CA GLU A 101 9.50 1.32 1.52
C GLU A 101 9.75 -0.16 1.76
N GLN A 102 9.35 -0.69 2.92
CA GLN A 102 9.46 -2.12 3.22
C GLN A 102 8.69 -2.95 2.18
N LEU A 103 7.45 -2.57 1.87
CA LEU A 103 6.64 -3.24 0.88
C LEU A 103 7.29 -3.20 -0.51
N THR A 104 7.85 -2.06 -0.90
CA THR A 104 8.57 -1.91 -2.18
C THR A 104 9.81 -2.81 -2.25
N ARG A 105 10.55 -2.97 -1.14
CA ARG A 105 11.71 -3.88 -1.07
C ARG A 105 11.28 -5.34 -1.24
N VAL A 106 10.17 -5.75 -0.63
CA VAL A 106 9.64 -7.12 -0.80
C VAL A 106 9.18 -7.35 -2.24
N ILE A 107 8.51 -6.38 -2.87
CA ILE A 107 8.13 -6.48 -4.30
C ILE A 107 9.37 -6.64 -5.18
N SER A 108 10.43 -5.88 -4.93
CA SER A 108 11.68 -6.00 -5.68
C SER A 108 12.39 -7.34 -5.44
N SER A 109 12.33 -7.88 -4.22
CA SER A 109 12.85 -9.22 -3.92
C SER A 109 12.08 -10.32 -4.67
N LEU A 110 10.74 -10.22 -4.72
CA LEU A 110 9.92 -11.12 -5.52
C LEU A 110 10.28 -11.02 -7.00
N GLU A 111 10.40 -9.80 -7.53
CA GLU A 111 10.77 -9.60 -8.94
C GLU A 111 12.14 -10.22 -9.26
N GLN A 112 13.13 -10.08 -8.37
CA GLN A 112 14.45 -10.68 -8.55
C GLN A 112 14.41 -12.20 -8.54
N ARG A 113 13.56 -12.83 -7.73
CA ARG A 113 13.40 -14.29 -7.70
C ARG A 113 12.74 -14.84 -8.96
N LEU A 114 11.87 -14.05 -9.59
CA LEU A 114 11.12 -14.44 -10.79
C LEU A 114 11.87 -14.19 -12.09
N ARG A 115 13.05 -13.56 -12.04
CA ARG A 115 13.97 -13.41 -13.17
C ARG A 115 14.85 -14.64 -13.30
#